data_AF-A0A9N8VD10-F1
#
_entry.id   AF-A0A9N8VD10-F1
#
_cell.length_a   1.000
_cell.length_b   1.000
_cell.length_c   1.000
_cell.angle_alpha   90.00
_cell.angle_beta   90.00
_cell.angle_gamma   90.00
#
_symmetry.space_group_name_H-M   'P 1'
#
loop_
_entity.id
_entity.type
_entity.pdbx_description
1 polymer ?
#
loop_
_entity_poly.entity_id
_entity_poly.type
_entity_poly.pdbx_seq_one_letter_code
_entity_poly.pdbx_strand_id
1 'polypeptide(L)'
;MSSLKTLSTIKETEKSVFHEKKRKIKKLFLRNTSKRKDVTSDTEKYIEATLLNSPSITITDYDKTVDEEQHAITEQFYKDSEQANRFLRQGDYASAFPLLQKIFIQDSSNIEVQYGIGFCYEKLKMFDEAETVFRNCSDFELSSFTKTLTAPSSQSNYNDRDYTVKYVTFLLNNDKFSIKSDEAIKRLKFAAVQMNNVSAMYNLGKILINGMYNVQEDFEEGQEYLKKAYAGGQADRAWAVYEKRAKKLEKQGKLDKIPDRETWAKLYRE
;
A
#
# COMPACT_ATOMS: atom_id res chain seq x y z
N MET A 1 -8.62 18.58 46.65
CA MET A 1 -8.88 17.19 46.19
C MET A 1 -9.95 17.05 45.10
N SER A 2 -10.67 18.12 44.68
CA SER A 2 -11.75 18.01 43.68
C SER A 2 -11.28 17.94 42.20
N SER A 3 -10.09 18.46 41.88
CA SER A 3 -9.61 18.55 40.48
C SER A 3 -8.94 17.28 39.92
N LEU A 4 -8.51 16.35 40.78
CA LEU A 4 -7.86 15.11 40.35
C LEU A 4 -8.88 14.03 39.93
N LYS A 5 -10.07 14.02 40.55
CA LYS A 5 -11.15 13.09 40.19
C LYS A 5 -11.78 13.42 38.84
N THR A 6 -11.88 14.70 38.47
CA THR A 6 -12.43 15.11 37.16
C THR A 6 -11.50 14.76 36.00
N LEU A 7 -10.18 14.90 36.17
CA LEU A 7 -9.20 14.55 35.13
C LEU A 7 -9.09 13.03 34.89
N SER A 8 -9.26 12.20 35.92
CA SER A 8 -9.27 10.74 35.73
C SER A 8 -10.52 10.27 34.99
N THR A 9 -11.68 10.84 35.31
CA THR A 9 -12.95 10.50 34.65
C THR A 9 -12.97 10.94 33.18
N ILE A 10 -12.41 12.12 32.85
CA ILE A 10 -12.30 12.58 31.45
C ILE A 10 -11.40 11.63 30.63
N LYS A 11 -10.24 11.23 31.17
CA LYS A 11 -9.33 10.28 30.50
C LYS A 11 -9.93 8.89 30.31
N GLU A 12 -10.78 8.43 31.22
CA GLU A 12 -11.50 7.15 31.08
C GLU A 12 -12.62 7.23 30.05
N THR A 13 -13.35 8.36 29.99
CA THR A 13 -14.38 8.57 28.96
C THR A 13 -13.79 8.69 27.56
N GLU A 14 -12.65 9.36 27.38
CA GLU A 14 -11.96 9.47 26.08
C GLU A 14 -11.43 8.10 25.60
N LYS A 15 -10.87 7.29 26.50
CA LYS A 15 -10.47 5.90 26.20
C LYS A 15 -11.67 5.04 25.82
N SER A 16 -12.79 5.16 26.53
CA SER A 16 -14.02 4.42 26.24
C SER A 16 -14.59 4.77 24.85
N VAL A 17 -14.66 6.07 24.53
CA VAL A 17 -15.11 6.56 23.21
C VAL A 17 -14.16 6.12 22.10
N PHE A 18 -12.85 6.13 22.34
CA PHE A 18 -11.86 5.61 21.39
C PHE A 18 -12.05 4.11 21.13
N HIS A 19 -12.28 3.30 22.17
CA HIS A 19 -12.53 1.86 22.01
C HIS A 19 -13.86 1.56 21.30
N GLU A 20 -14.90 2.37 21.52
CA GLU A 20 -16.18 2.21 20.83
C GLU A 20 -16.09 2.61 19.34
N LYS A 21 -15.40 3.72 19.02
CA LYS A 21 -15.09 4.10 17.63
C LYS A 21 -14.24 3.03 16.94
N LYS A 22 -13.22 2.49 17.61
CA LYS A 22 -12.40 1.37 17.11
C LYS A 22 -13.26 0.13 16.78
N ARG A 23 -14.24 -0.21 17.63
CA ARG A 23 -15.18 -1.33 17.39
C ARG A 23 -16.11 -1.09 16.21
N LYS A 24 -16.67 0.12 16.06
CA LYS A 24 -17.56 0.47 14.93
C LYS A 24 -16.80 0.45 13.60
N ILE A 25 -15.58 0.98 13.57
CA ILE A 25 -14.71 0.97 12.38
C ILE A 25 -14.31 -0.46 12.00
N LYS A 26 -13.94 -1.30 12.97
CA LYS A 26 -13.64 -2.72 12.70
C LYS A 26 -14.85 -3.45 12.07
N LYS A 27 -16.07 -3.17 12.55
CA LYS A 27 -17.31 -3.72 11.97
C LYS A 27 -17.59 -3.21 10.55
N LEU A 28 -17.38 -1.91 10.28
CA LEU A 28 -17.54 -1.33 8.94
C LEU A 28 -16.54 -1.91 7.94
N PHE A 29 -15.28 -2.07 8.38
CA PHE A 29 -14.22 -2.68 7.60
C PHE A 29 -14.57 -4.12 7.20
N LEU A 30 -14.96 -4.95 8.17
CA LEU A 30 -15.37 -6.35 7.96
C LEU A 30 -16.64 -6.47 7.07
N ARG A 31 -17.58 -5.53 7.20
CA ARG A 31 -18.83 -5.52 6.42
C ARG A 31 -18.58 -5.16 4.95
N ASN A 32 -17.68 -4.22 4.67
CA ASN A 32 -17.34 -3.81 3.31
C ASN A 32 -16.46 -4.85 2.59
N THR A 33 -15.65 -5.62 3.31
CA THR A 33 -14.92 -6.77 2.74
C THR A 33 -15.84 -7.92 2.33
N SER A 34 -16.94 -8.16 3.07
CA SER A 34 -17.94 -9.18 2.70
C SER A 34 -18.87 -8.77 1.55
N LYS A 35 -19.21 -7.48 1.43
CA LYS A 35 -20.14 -6.98 0.40
C LYS A 35 -19.56 -6.88 -1.00
N ARG A 36 -18.23 -6.92 -1.18
CA ARG A 36 -17.59 -6.91 -2.51
C ARG A 36 -17.86 -8.17 -3.34
N LYS A 37 -18.62 -9.15 -2.84
CA LYS A 37 -19.00 -10.35 -3.61
C LYS A 37 -20.36 -10.27 -4.31
N ASP A 38 -21.31 -9.41 -3.89
CA ASP A 38 -22.68 -9.44 -4.43
C ASP A 38 -23.39 -8.07 -4.32
N VAL A 39 -23.19 -7.11 -5.24
CA VAL A 39 -24.12 -5.96 -5.40
C VAL A 39 -24.03 -5.38 -6.82
N THR A 40 -24.89 -5.83 -7.75
CA THR A 40 -25.17 -5.09 -9.01
C THR A 40 -26.64 -5.09 -9.43
N SER A 41 -27.64 -5.47 -8.61
CA SER A 41 -29.04 -5.52 -9.08
C SER A 41 -30.08 -4.72 -8.29
N ASP A 42 -29.84 -4.38 -7.03
CA ASP A 42 -30.96 -3.94 -6.16
C ASP A 42 -31.04 -2.43 -5.95
N THR A 43 -29.99 -1.67 -6.30
CA THR A 43 -29.98 -0.21 -6.16
C THR A 43 -30.69 0.52 -7.31
N GLU A 44 -30.76 -0.07 -8.50
CA GLU A 44 -31.38 0.57 -9.67
C GLU A 44 -32.92 0.55 -9.57
N LYS A 45 -33.51 -0.45 -8.91
CA LYS A 45 -34.97 -0.61 -8.78
C LYS A 45 -35.65 0.34 -7.80
N TYR A 46 -34.89 0.93 -6.86
CA TYR A 46 -35.44 1.83 -5.84
C TYR A 46 -35.55 3.28 -6.31
N ILE A 47 -34.76 3.66 -7.32
CA ILE A 47 -34.71 5.03 -7.85
C ILE A 47 -35.90 5.29 -8.80
N GLU A 48 -36.29 4.31 -9.62
CA GLU A 48 -37.40 4.48 -10.57
C GLU A 48 -38.78 4.60 -9.91
N ALA A 49 -39.00 3.98 -8.74
CA ALA A 49 -40.32 3.97 -8.10
C ALA A 49 -40.69 5.29 -7.39
N THR A 50 -39.72 6.15 -7.11
CA THR A 50 -39.92 7.35 -6.26
C THR A 50 -40.21 8.62 -7.07
N LEU A 51 -40.05 8.60 -8.40
CA LEU A 51 -40.13 9.77 -9.29
C LEU A 51 -41.52 10.07 -9.88
N LEU A 52 -42.55 9.27 -9.59
CA LEU A 52 -43.83 9.34 -10.31
C LEU A 52 -45.00 10.05 -9.60
N ASN A 53 -44.81 10.62 -8.40
CA ASN A 53 -45.89 11.38 -7.75
C ASN A 53 -45.33 12.43 -6.78
N SER A 54 -45.07 13.65 -7.25
CA SER A 54 -44.99 14.85 -6.41
C SER A 54 -45.26 16.13 -7.21
N PRO A 55 -45.95 17.12 -6.62
CA PRO A 55 -46.36 18.35 -7.30
C PRO A 55 -45.17 19.28 -7.57
N SER A 56 -45.30 20.06 -8.64
CA SER A 56 -44.33 21.03 -9.15
C SER A 56 -43.83 22.02 -8.10
N ILE A 57 -42.63 21.76 -7.57
CA ILE A 57 -41.80 22.71 -6.83
C ILE A 57 -40.86 23.35 -7.84
N THR A 58 -40.86 24.68 -7.92
CA THR A 58 -39.99 25.46 -8.81
C THR A 58 -38.51 25.22 -8.51
N ILE A 59 -37.79 24.72 -9.52
CA ILE A 59 -36.40 24.19 -9.49
C ILE A 59 -35.36 25.35 -9.52
N THR A 60 -35.49 26.39 -8.69
CA THR A 60 -34.57 27.55 -8.79
C THR A 60 -33.81 27.91 -7.51
N ASP A 61 -34.20 27.36 -6.35
CA ASP A 61 -33.47 27.59 -5.08
C ASP A 61 -32.86 26.33 -4.47
N TYR A 62 -33.15 25.14 -5.02
CA TYR A 62 -32.67 23.86 -4.50
C TYR A 62 -31.27 23.46 -5.02
N ASP A 63 -30.79 24.11 -6.09
CA ASP A 63 -29.56 23.72 -6.82
C ASP A 63 -28.30 24.44 -6.29
N LYS A 64 -28.43 25.67 -5.77
CA LYS A 64 -27.26 26.45 -5.29
C LYS A 64 -26.72 26.00 -3.94
N THR A 65 -27.59 25.56 -3.02
CA THR A 65 -27.19 25.16 -1.67
C THR A 65 -26.49 23.81 -1.65
N VAL A 66 -26.87 22.90 -2.56
CA VAL A 66 -26.22 21.59 -2.72
C VAL A 66 -24.83 21.75 -3.34
N ASP A 67 -24.67 22.66 -4.30
CA ASP A 67 -23.36 22.98 -4.89
C ASP A 67 -22.41 23.64 -3.88
N GLU A 68 -22.90 24.54 -3.02
CA GLU A 68 -22.11 25.18 -1.96
C GLU A 68 -21.68 24.18 -0.86
N GLU A 69 -22.58 23.29 -0.43
CA GLU A 69 -22.26 22.23 0.54
C GLU A 69 -21.28 21.21 -0.04
N GLN A 70 -21.49 20.78 -1.28
CA GLN A 70 -20.58 19.86 -1.97
C GLN A 70 -19.20 20.49 -2.17
N HIS A 71 -19.15 21.78 -2.52
CA HIS A 71 -17.89 22.53 -2.62
C HIS A 71 -17.17 22.63 -1.28
N ALA A 72 -17.88 22.94 -0.18
CA ALA A 72 -17.31 23.01 1.16
C ALA A 72 -16.80 21.65 1.67
N ILE A 73 -17.52 20.56 1.38
CA ILE A 73 -17.09 19.19 1.69
C ILE A 73 -15.80 18.86 0.95
N THR A 74 -15.73 19.20 -0.34
CA THR A 74 -14.55 18.98 -1.18
C THR A 74 -13.35 19.82 -0.71
N GLU A 75 -13.55 21.10 -0.37
CA GLU A 75 -12.49 21.97 0.16
C GLU A 75 -11.94 21.45 1.51
N GLN A 76 -12.82 21.00 2.40
CA GLN A 76 -12.40 20.43 3.69
C GLN A 76 -11.64 19.11 3.50
N PHE A 77 -12.06 18.27 2.57
CA PHE A 77 -11.35 17.03 2.21
C PHE A 77 -9.92 17.31 1.74
N TYR A 78 -9.72 18.33 0.89
CA TYR A 78 -8.39 18.74 0.44
C TYR A 78 -7.53 19.26 1.60
N LYS A 79 -8.08 20.12 2.46
CA LYS A 79 -7.37 20.64 3.64
C LYS A 79 -6.93 19.52 4.59
N ASP A 80 -7.83 18.58 4.88
CA ASP A 80 -7.52 17.41 5.73
C ASP A 80 -6.41 16.56 5.10
N SER A 81 -6.44 16.36 3.78
CA SER A 81 -5.44 15.59 3.02
C SER A 81 -4.07 16.25 3.06
N GLU A 82 -4.00 17.57 2.82
CA GLU A 82 -2.75 18.32 2.92
C GLU A 82 -2.18 18.30 4.34
N GLN A 83 -3.03 18.45 5.36
CA GLN A 83 -2.61 18.41 6.74
C GLN A 83 -2.10 17.03 7.16
N ALA A 84 -2.81 15.96 6.78
CA ALA A 84 -2.36 14.59 7.00
C ALA A 84 -0.99 14.34 6.35
N ASN A 85 -0.80 14.76 5.10
CA ASN A 85 0.46 14.61 4.39
C ASN A 85 1.61 15.40 5.04
N ARG A 86 1.33 16.60 5.57
CA ARG A 86 2.33 17.36 6.35
C ARG A 86 2.75 16.60 7.60
N PHE A 87 1.80 16.08 8.38
CA PHE A 87 2.13 15.29 9.56
C PHE A 87 2.91 14.01 9.23
N LEU A 88 2.54 13.31 8.15
CA LEU A 88 3.29 12.15 7.67
C LEU A 88 4.75 12.50 7.33
N ARG A 89 5.00 13.62 6.65
CA ARG A 89 6.35 14.10 6.32
C ARG A 89 7.14 14.52 7.56
N GLN A 90 6.47 15.03 8.58
CA GLN A 90 7.07 15.41 9.87
C GLN A 90 7.31 14.20 10.78
N GLY A 91 6.77 13.03 10.44
CA GLY A 91 6.82 11.85 11.30
C GLY A 91 5.83 11.90 12.47
N ASP A 92 4.89 12.86 12.49
CA ASP A 92 3.82 12.93 13.49
C ASP A 92 2.66 12.01 13.10
N TYR A 93 2.90 10.71 13.25
CA TYR A 93 1.92 9.67 12.88
C TYR A 93 0.69 9.69 13.79
N ALA A 94 0.82 10.18 15.02
CA ALA A 94 -0.29 10.28 15.97
C ALA A 94 -1.31 11.34 15.51
N SER A 95 -0.83 12.46 14.96
CA SER A 95 -1.69 13.51 14.40
C SER A 95 -2.18 13.20 12.99
N ALA A 96 -1.38 12.52 12.16
CA ALA A 96 -1.78 12.10 10.81
C ALA A 96 -2.94 11.09 10.83
N PHE A 97 -2.88 10.11 11.72
CA PHE A 97 -3.81 8.98 11.77
C PHE A 97 -5.30 9.37 11.85
N PRO A 98 -5.76 10.22 12.79
CA PRO A 98 -7.18 10.58 12.87
C PRO A 98 -7.68 11.35 11.64
N LEU A 99 -6.83 12.15 11.00
CA LEU A 99 -7.18 12.84 9.74
C LEU A 99 -7.35 11.85 8.60
N LEU A 100 -6.43 10.89 8.45
CA LEU A 100 -6.55 9.83 7.46
C LEU A 100 -7.79 8.95 7.70
N GLN A 101 -8.14 8.67 8.95
CA GLN A 101 -9.38 7.96 9.28
C GLN A 101 -10.62 8.76 8.88
N LYS A 102 -10.62 10.08 9.10
CA LYS A 102 -11.70 10.97 8.66
C LYS A 102 -11.87 10.93 7.14
N ILE A 103 -10.77 11.06 6.41
CA ILE A 103 -10.74 10.97 4.93
C ILE A 103 -11.25 9.60 4.46
N PHE A 104 -10.83 8.51 5.11
CA PHE A 104 -11.27 7.16 4.77
C PHE A 104 -12.76 6.92 4.98
N ILE A 105 -13.39 7.58 5.96
CA ILE A 105 -14.85 7.49 6.16
C ILE A 105 -15.59 8.14 4.99
N GLN A 106 -15.03 9.21 4.42
CA GLN A 106 -15.61 9.92 3.28
C GLN A 106 -15.37 9.18 1.96
N ASP A 107 -14.15 8.67 1.75
CA ASP A 107 -13.79 7.84 0.61
C ASP A 107 -13.05 6.58 1.06
N SER A 108 -13.83 5.54 1.32
CA SER A 108 -13.29 4.24 1.73
C SER A 108 -12.63 3.47 0.59
N SER A 109 -12.78 3.93 -0.66
CA SER A 109 -12.19 3.29 -1.83
C SER A 109 -10.76 3.76 -2.11
N ASN A 110 -10.37 4.91 -1.55
CA ASN A 110 -9.05 5.50 -1.76
C ASN A 110 -7.93 4.63 -1.16
N ILE A 111 -7.20 3.95 -2.04
CA ILE A 111 -6.13 3.03 -1.65
C ILE A 111 -4.89 3.76 -1.09
N GLU A 112 -4.66 5.01 -1.48
CA GLU A 112 -3.53 5.81 -0.97
C GLU A 112 -3.76 6.20 0.49
N VAL A 113 -5.00 6.59 0.83
CA VAL A 113 -5.41 6.88 2.21
C VAL A 113 -5.31 5.61 3.06
N GLN A 114 -5.78 4.47 2.55
CA GLN A 114 -5.62 3.19 3.23
C GLN A 114 -4.14 2.88 3.48
N TYR A 115 -3.28 3.04 2.47
CA TYR A 115 -1.85 2.84 2.65
C TYR A 115 -1.26 3.79 3.70
N GLY A 116 -1.65 5.06 3.70
CA GLY A 116 -1.24 6.03 4.72
C GLY A 116 -1.65 5.62 6.15
N ILE A 117 -2.84 5.04 6.31
CA ILE A 117 -3.29 4.45 7.58
C ILE A 117 -2.39 3.28 7.99
N GLY A 118 -2.09 2.38 7.05
CA GLY A 118 -1.17 1.25 7.28
C GLY A 118 0.23 1.71 7.70
N PHE A 119 0.74 2.76 7.06
CA PHE A 119 2.02 3.38 7.40
C PHE A 119 2.00 3.99 8.80
N CYS A 120 0.92 4.68 9.19
CA CYS A 120 0.77 5.15 10.56
C CYS A 120 0.78 3.99 11.57
N TYR A 121 0.03 2.91 11.30
CA TYR A 121 0.03 1.73 12.16
C TYR A 121 1.43 1.12 12.32
N GLU A 122 2.19 0.98 11.23
CA GLU A 122 3.57 0.48 11.26
C GLU A 122 4.44 1.34 12.19
N LYS A 123 4.42 2.67 12.01
CA LYS A 123 5.25 3.60 12.78
C LYS A 123 4.84 3.72 14.23
N LEU A 124 3.56 3.50 14.52
CA LEU A 124 3.01 3.39 15.88
C LEU A 124 3.18 1.97 16.48
N LYS A 125 3.90 1.06 15.80
CA LYS A 125 4.17 -0.33 16.21
C LYS A 125 2.93 -1.21 16.37
N MET A 126 1.82 -0.82 15.74
CA MET A 126 0.58 -1.58 15.65
C MET A 126 0.65 -2.55 14.47
N PHE A 127 1.55 -3.54 14.58
CA PHE A 127 1.95 -4.35 13.42
C PHE A 127 0.85 -5.26 12.86
N ASP A 128 -0.11 -5.72 13.67
CA ASP A 128 -1.21 -6.55 13.19
C ASP A 128 -2.19 -5.74 12.32
N GLU A 129 -2.52 -4.53 12.78
CA GLU A 129 -3.33 -3.60 12.00
C GLU A 129 -2.60 -3.15 10.72
N ALA A 130 -1.30 -2.86 10.81
CA ALA A 130 -0.48 -2.51 9.65
C ALA A 130 -0.45 -3.64 8.61
N GLU A 131 -0.22 -4.88 9.05
CA GLU A 131 -0.20 -6.07 8.18
C GLU A 131 -1.50 -6.21 7.41
N THR A 132 -2.64 -6.07 8.11
CA THR A 132 -3.94 -6.20 7.48
C THR A 132 -4.13 -5.16 6.38
N VAL A 133 -3.81 -3.89 6.69
CA VAL A 133 -4.00 -2.78 5.73
C VAL A 133 -3.06 -2.91 4.53
N PHE A 134 -1.78 -3.21 4.75
CA PHE A 134 -0.82 -3.40 3.66
C PHE A 134 -1.15 -4.61 2.77
N ARG A 135 -1.60 -5.72 3.37
CA ARG A 135 -2.06 -6.88 2.61
C ARG A 135 -3.20 -6.49 1.66
N ASN A 136 -4.19 -5.75 2.15
CA ASN A 136 -5.32 -5.32 1.30
C ASN A 136 -4.87 -4.36 0.18
N CYS A 137 -3.90 -3.49 0.43
CA CYS A 137 -3.31 -2.64 -0.61
C CYS A 137 -2.61 -3.48 -1.69
N SER A 138 -1.83 -4.49 -1.29
CA SER A 138 -1.20 -5.44 -2.21
C SER A 138 -2.23 -6.28 -2.97
N ASP A 139 -3.26 -6.81 -2.30
CA ASP A 139 -4.32 -7.60 -2.93
C ASP A 139 -5.10 -6.77 -3.97
N PHE A 140 -5.38 -5.50 -3.66
CA PHE A 140 -6.00 -4.57 -4.60
C PHE A 140 -5.12 -4.36 -5.84
N GLU A 141 -3.83 -4.08 -5.68
CA GLU A 141 -2.88 -3.90 -6.77
C GLU A 141 -2.79 -5.16 -7.66
N LEU A 142 -2.59 -6.34 -7.05
CA LEU A 142 -2.49 -7.61 -7.77
C LEU A 142 -3.79 -7.97 -8.50
N SER A 143 -4.95 -7.73 -7.87
CA SER A 143 -6.26 -7.98 -8.48
C SER A 143 -6.56 -7.01 -9.62
N SER A 144 -6.10 -5.75 -9.53
CA SER A 144 -6.28 -4.76 -10.58
C SER A 144 -5.43 -5.13 -11.80
N PHE A 145 -4.16 -5.50 -11.56
CA PHE A 145 -3.28 -5.95 -12.63
C PHE A 145 -3.83 -7.17 -13.37
N THR A 146 -4.24 -8.20 -12.63
CA THR A 146 -4.77 -9.45 -13.23
C THR A 146 -6.04 -9.24 -14.04
N LYS A 147 -6.90 -8.28 -13.66
CA LYS A 147 -8.09 -7.91 -14.45
C LYS A 147 -7.76 -7.16 -15.74
N THR A 148 -6.69 -6.37 -15.74
CA THR A 148 -6.26 -5.58 -16.90
C THR A 148 -5.44 -6.37 -17.94
N LEU A 149 -5.01 -7.60 -17.61
CA LEU A 149 -4.30 -8.50 -18.53
C LEU A 149 -5.11 -8.88 -19.80
N THR A 150 -6.37 -8.43 -19.93
CA THR A 150 -7.17 -8.52 -21.16
C THR A 150 -6.92 -7.38 -22.17
N ALA A 151 -6.09 -6.38 -21.85
CA ALA A 151 -5.69 -5.35 -22.81
C ALA A 151 -4.19 -5.01 -22.65
N PRO A 152 -3.33 -5.45 -23.57
CA PRO A 152 -1.94 -5.03 -23.59
C PRO A 152 -1.89 -3.61 -24.15
N SER A 153 -1.94 -2.61 -23.27
CA SER A 153 -1.60 -1.25 -23.68
C SER A 153 -0.94 -0.48 -22.55
N SER A 154 0.29 -0.06 -22.88
CA SER A 154 1.06 1.06 -22.37
C SER A 154 1.41 1.09 -20.89
N GLN A 155 2.72 1.04 -20.61
CA GLN A 155 3.43 1.78 -19.57
C GLN A 155 2.54 2.80 -18.83
N SER A 156 1.82 2.35 -17.81
CA SER A 156 1.22 3.25 -16.85
C SER A 156 2.26 3.50 -15.77
N ASN A 157 2.38 4.77 -15.39
CA ASN A 157 3.20 5.34 -14.33
C ASN A 157 2.81 4.77 -12.93
N TYR A 158 2.78 3.45 -12.76
CA TYR A 158 2.56 2.77 -11.48
C TYR A 158 3.77 2.86 -10.53
N ASN A 159 4.87 3.48 -10.98
CA ASN A 159 6.18 3.49 -10.32
C ASN A 159 6.23 4.07 -8.89
N ASP A 160 5.19 4.74 -8.38
CA ASP A 160 5.16 5.19 -6.97
C ASP A 160 4.25 4.36 -6.05
N ARG A 161 3.39 3.51 -6.63
CA ARG A 161 2.34 2.77 -5.91
C ARG A 161 2.69 1.29 -5.70
N ASP A 162 3.98 1.01 -5.47
CA ASP A 162 4.60 -0.31 -5.19
C ASP A 162 4.04 -1.04 -3.93
N TYR A 163 2.71 -1.17 -3.78
CA TYR A 163 2.05 -1.65 -2.56
C TYR A 163 2.44 -3.09 -2.23
N THR A 164 2.57 -3.93 -3.25
CA THR A 164 3.03 -5.31 -3.09
C THR A 164 4.46 -5.36 -2.62
N VAL A 165 5.36 -4.56 -3.19
CA VAL A 165 6.76 -4.51 -2.73
C VAL A 165 6.84 -3.93 -1.31
N LYS A 166 6.05 -2.90 -0.99
CA LYS A 166 5.94 -2.31 0.35
C LYS A 166 5.45 -3.34 1.37
N TYR A 167 4.38 -4.09 1.06
CA TYR A 167 3.85 -5.16 1.92
C TYR A 167 4.86 -6.30 2.11
N VAL A 168 5.47 -6.79 1.03
CA VAL A 168 6.51 -7.82 1.11
C VAL A 168 7.68 -7.36 1.98
N THR A 169 8.15 -6.13 1.78
CA THR A 169 9.25 -5.56 2.58
C THR A 169 8.87 -5.44 4.05
N PHE A 170 7.63 -5.05 4.33
CA PHE A 170 7.09 -5.01 5.69
C PHE A 170 7.09 -6.40 6.36
N LEU A 171 6.65 -7.45 5.65
CA LEU A 171 6.65 -8.82 6.18
C LEU A 171 8.08 -9.31 6.45
N LEU A 172 8.97 -9.12 5.48
CA LEU A 172 10.34 -9.66 5.54
C LEU A 172 11.23 -8.94 6.56
N ASN A 173 10.97 -7.66 6.83
CA ASN A 173 11.74 -6.90 7.83
C ASN A 173 11.17 -6.98 9.25
N ASN A 174 10.07 -7.70 9.45
CA ASN A 174 9.42 -7.79 10.75
C ASN A 174 9.40 -9.25 11.21
N ASP A 175 10.23 -9.57 12.21
CA ASP A 175 10.41 -10.93 12.73
C ASP A 175 9.10 -11.62 13.14
N LYS A 176 8.10 -10.83 13.57
CA LYS A 176 6.75 -11.32 13.90
C LYS A 176 6.09 -12.06 12.73
N PHE A 177 6.43 -11.68 11.50
CA PHE A 177 5.85 -12.25 10.28
C PHE A 177 6.82 -13.14 9.50
N SER A 178 7.92 -13.57 10.11
CA SER A 178 8.90 -14.49 9.49
C SER A 178 8.26 -15.76 8.90
N ILE A 179 7.21 -16.30 9.52
CA ILE A 179 6.44 -17.45 9.02
C ILE A 179 5.74 -17.18 7.67
N LYS A 180 5.54 -15.91 7.30
CA LYS A 180 4.93 -15.49 6.03
C LYS A 180 5.95 -15.24 4.91
N SER A 181 7.23 -15.59 5.12
CA SER A 181 8.28 -15.35 4.12
C SER A 181 7.94 -16.01 2.78
N ASP A 182 7.43 -17.23 2.76
CA ASP A 182 7.04 -17.91 1.51
C ASP A 182 5.96 -17.17 0.72
N GLU A 183 4.94 -16.63 1.42
CA GLU A 183 3.90 -15.80 0.79
C GLU A 183 4.52 -14.52 0.23
N ALA A 184 5.38 -13.87 1.01
CA ALA A 184 6.04 -12.64 0.61
C ALA A 184 6.90 -12.84 -0.65
N ILE A 185 7.68 -13.93 -0.71
CA ILE A 185 8.50 -14.28 -1.88
C ILE A 185 7.62 -14.60 -3.10
N LYS A 186 6.51 -15.33 -2.94
CA LYS A 186 5.58 -15.61 -4.04
C LYS A 186 5.01 -14.32 -4.65
N ARG A 187 4.54 -13.40 -3.81
CA ARG A 187 4.03 -12.09 -4.25
C ARG A 187 5.12 -11.27 -4.95
N LEU A 188 6.34 -11.30 -4.41
CA LEU A 188 7.48 -10.59 -4.99
C LEU A 188 7.85 -11.13 -6.38
N LYS A 189 7.88 -12.46 -6.54
CA LYS A 189 8.09 -13.12 -7.84
C LYS A 189 7.02 -12.73 -8.85
N PHE A 190 5.74 -12.73 -8.44
CA PHE A 190 4.65 -12.28 -9.30
C PHE A 190 4.85 -10.82 -9.75
N ALA A 191 5.15 -9.90 -8.83
CA ALA A 191 5.37 -8.51 -9.17
C ALA A 191 6.59 -8.31 -10.09
N ALA A 192 7.69 -9.03 -9.85
CA ALA A 192 8.89 -8.96 -10.69
C ALA A 192 8.63 -9.46 -12.11
N VAL A 193 7.95 -10.60 -12.26
CA VAL A 193 7.81 -11.28 -13.55
C VAL A 193 6.58 -10.79 -14.32
N GLN A 194 5.41 -10.77 -13.67
CA GLN A 194 4.14 -10.50 -14.34
C GLN A 194 3.89 -9.01 -14.48
N MET A 195 4.16 -8.23 -13.42
CA MET A 195 3.93 -6.78 -13.42
C MET A 195 5.12 -5.97 -13.97
N ASN A 196 6.22 -6.63 -14.33
CA ASN A 196 7.47 -6.00 -14.75
C ASN A 196 7.98 -4.94 -13.74
N ASN A 197 7.75 -5.18 -12.43
CA ASN A 197 8.05 -4.20 -11.39
C ASN A 197 9.56 -4.19 -11.07
N VAL A 198 10.20 -3.05 -11.34
CA VAL A 198 11.66 -2.86 -11.16
C VAL A 198 12.10 -3.03 -9.71
N SER A 199 11.33 -2.51 -8.75
CA SER A 199 11.62 -2.66 -7.32
C SER A 199 11.50 -4.12 -6.86
N ALA A 200 10.53 -4.86 -7.40
CA ALA A 200 10.38 -6.28 -7.13
C ALA A 200 11.54 -7.09 -7.70
N MET A 201 11.98 -6.79 -8.92
CA MET A 201 13.18 -7.40 -9.52
C MET A 201 14.42 -7.15 -8.67
N TYR A 202 14.64 -5.90 -8.24
CA TYR A 202 15.77 -5.56 -7.37
C TYR A 202 15.73 -6.37 -6.06
N ASN A 203 14.59 -6.38 -5.38
CA ASN A 203 14.46 -7.07 -4.10
C ASN A 203 14.59 -8.59 -4.25
N LEU A 204 14.01 -9.18 -5.29
CA LEU A 204 14.11 -10.61 -5.56
C LEU A 204 15.55 -11.01 -5.90
N GLY A 205 16.22 -10.25 -6.76
CA GLY A 205 17.64 -10.47 -7.09
C GLY A 205 18.53 -10.39 -5.86
N LYS A 206 18.30 -9.39 -4.99
CA LYS A 206 19.00 -9.25 -3.72
C LYS A 206 18.78 -10.48 -2.81
N ILE A 207 17.55 -11.01 -2.74
CA ILE A 207 17.21 -12.19 -1.93
C ILE A 207 17.93 -13.44 -2.43
N LEU A 208 17.86 -13.70 -3.74
CA LEU A 208 18.49 -14.87 -4.38
C LEU A 208 20.02 -14.83 -4.26
N ILE A 209 20.66 -13.69 -4.56
CA ILE A 209 22.13 -13.54 -4.49
C ILE A 209 22.70 -13.80 -3.08
N ASN A 210 21.90 -13.55 -2.04
CA ASN A 210 22.38 -13.63 -0.66
C ASN A 210 21.78 -14.80 0.14
N GLY A 211 20.85 -15.57 -0.43
CA GLY A 211 20.15 -16.64 0.27
C GLY A 211 19.41 -16.16 1.53
N MET A 212 18.56 -15.14 1.40
CA MET A 212 17.83 -14.56 2.54
C MET A 212 16.45 -15.19 2.75
N TYR A 213 15.91 -15.09 3.97
CA TYR A 213 14.53 -15.48 4.32
C TYR A 213 14.19 -16.94 3.96
N ASN A 214 15.13 -17.86 4.21
CA ASN A 214 15.06 -19.29 3.87
C ASN A 214 14.96 -19.59 2.36
N VAL A 215 15.22 -18.61 1.51
CA VAL A 215 15.41 -18.84 0.08
C VAL A 215 16.83 -19.33 -0.14
N GLN A 216 16.98 -20.45 -0.86
CA GLN A 216 18.30 -20.95 -1.24
C GLN A 216 19.02 -19.91 -2.10
N GLU A 217 20.31 -19.72 -1.82
CA GLU A 217 21.13 -18.81 -2.62
C GLU A 217 21.19 -19.29 -4.07
N ASP A 218 20.88 -18.38 -5.00
CA ASP A 218 21.05 -18.57 -6.44
C ASP A 218 21.70 -17.30 -7.01
N PHE A 219 23.01 -17.38 -7.21
CA PHE A 219 23.79 -16.24 -7.69
C PHE A 219 23.48 -15.91 -9.16
N GLU A 220 23.19 -16.92 -9.98
CA GLU A 220 22.91 -16.75 -11.41
C GLU A 220 21.51 -16.18 -11.63
N GLU A 221 20.48 -16.79 -11.06
CA GLU A 221 19.11 -16.25 -11.15
C GLU A 221 19.05 -14.86 -10.49
N GLY A 222 19.71 -14.69 -9.36
CA GLY A 222 19.75 -13.43 -8.63
C GLY A 222 20.39 -12.29 -9.43
N GLN A 223 21.51 -12.53 -10.12
CA GLN A 223 22.13 -11.49 -10.94
C GLN A 223 21.27 -11.11 -12.15
N GLU A 224 20.54 -12.05 -12.75
CA GLU A 224 19.64 -11.75 -13.86
C GLU A 224 18.55 -10.77 -13.45
N TYR A 225 17.88 -10.99 -12.31
CA TYR A 225 16.91 -10.02 -11.77
C TYR A 225 17.53 -8.66 -11.46
N LEU A 226 18.76 -8.62 -10.96
CA LEU A 226 19.47 -7.35 -10.72
C LEU A 226 19.81 -6.64 -12.04
N LYS A 227 20.16 -7.34 -13.11
CA LYS A 227 20.35 -6.72 -14.43
C LYS A 227 19.06 -6.13 -14.97
N LYS A 228 17.91 -6.81 -14.79
CA LYS A 228 16.59 -6.23 -15.13
C LYS A 228 16.32 -4.95 -14.36
N ALA A 229 16.57 -4.98 -13.05
CA ALA A 229 16.41 -3.80 -12.20
C ALA A 229 17.37 -2.67 -12.57
N TYR A 230 18.60 -3.01 -12.98
CA TYR A 230 19.59 -2.06 -13.47
C TYR A 230 19.08 -1.33 -14.71
N ALA A 231 18.58 -2.08 -15.70
CA ALA A 231 17.99 -1.51 -16.92
C ALA A 231 16.72 -0.68 -16.63
N GLY A 232 15.96 -1.05 -15.60
CA GLY A 232 14.75 -0.35 -15.16
C GLY A 232 14.99 0.92 -14.31
N GLY A 233 16.23 1.40 -14.19
CA GLY A 233 16.53 2.66 -13.48
C GLY A 233 17.05 2.51 -12.04
N GLN A 234 17.27 1.28 -11.55
CA GLN A 234 17.92 1.04 -10.24
C GLN A 234 19.40 0.66 -10.37
N ALA A 235 20.09 1.26 -11.35
CA ALA A 235 21.44 0.87 -11.76
C ALA A 235 22.46 0.81 -10.62
N ASP A 236 22.60 1.89 -9.84
CA ASP A 236 23.59 1.93 -8.75
C ASP A 236 23.28 0.92 -7.64
N ARG A 237 21.99 0.79 -7.29
CA ARG A 237 21.55 -0.14 -6.24
C ARG A 237 21.78 -1.58 -6.65
N ALA A 238 21.39 -1.95 -7.88
CA ALA A 238 21.54 -3.29 -8.41
C ALA A 238 23.02 -3.68 -8.54
N TRP A 239 23.84 -2.79 -9.11
CA TRP A 239 25.28 -3.02 -9.23
C TRP A 239 25.95 -3.23 -7.87
N ALA A 240 25.65 -2.38 -6.89
CA ALA A 240 26.26 -2.48 -5.56
C ALA A 240 25.96 -3.82 -4.86
N VAL A 241 24.76 -4.37 -5.03
CA VAL A 241 24.39 -5.69 -4.49
C VAL A 241 25.17 -6.79 -5.19
N TYR A 242 25.21 -6.78 -6.52
CA TYR A 242 25.96 -7.74 -7.32
C TYR A 242 27.45 -7.71 -6.97
N GLU A 243 28.09 -6.53 -7.07
CA GLU A 243 29.52 -6.35 -6.89
C GLU A 243 29.97 -6.81 -5.50
N LYS A 244 29.20 -6.48 -4.46
CA LYS A 244 29.48 -6.92 -3.09
C LYS A 244 29.52 -8.44 -2.97
N ARG A 245 28.57 -9.15 -3.59
CA ARG A 245 28.55 -10.62 -3.55
C ARG A 245 29.63 -11.22 -4.45
N ALA A 246 29.80 -10.69 -5.66
CA ALA A 246 30.82 -11.14 -6.60
C ALA A 246 32.23 -11.09 -5.99
N LYS A 247 32.58 -9.99 -5.28
CA LYS A 247 33.83 -9.87 -4.50
C LYS A 247 34.00 -10.94 -3.43
N LYS A 248 32.91 -11.40 -2.81
CA LYS A 248 32.96 -12.48 -1.82
C LYS A 248 33.18 -13.84 -2.49
N LEU A 249 32.53 -14.09 -3.62
CA LEU A 249 32.68 -15.33 -4.37
C LEU A 249 34.07 -15.45 -5.02
N GLU A 250 34.61 -14.37 -5.56
CA GLU A 250 35.96 -14.32 -6.10
C GLU A 250 37.01 -14.67 -5.02
N LYS A 251 36.90 -14.06 -3.84
CA LYS A 251 37.75 -14.41 -2.68
C LYS A 251 37.61 -15.85 -2.21
N GLN A 252 36.48 -16.50 -2.50
CA GLN A 252 36.24 -17.91 -2.19
C GLN A 252 36.70 -18.86 -3.32
N GLY A 253 37.23 -18.33 -4.42
CA GLY A 253 37.57 -19.11 -5.62
C GLY A 253 36.34 -19.67 -6.34
N LYS A 254 35.15 -19.10 -6.10
CA LYS A 254 33.87 -19.51 -6.72
C LYS A 254 33.49 -18.66 -7.92
N LEU A 255 34.26 -17.61 -8.21
CA LEU A 255 34.08 -16.74 -9.35
C LEU A 255 35.46 -16.34 -9.85
N ASP A 256 35.77 -16.62 -11.11
CA ASP A 256 37.12 -16.42 -11.66
C ASP A 256 37.47 -14.95 -11.85
N LYS A 257 36.47 -14.14 -12.25
CA LYS A 257 36.65 -12.72 -12.51
C LYS A 257 35.34 -11.98 -12.31
N ILE A 258 35.44 -10.81 -11.68
CA ILE A 258 34.33 -9.86 -11.62
C ILE A 258 34.37 -9.00 -12.89
N PRO A 259 33.31 -9.00 -13.73
CA PRO A 259 33.22 -8.11 -14.87
C PRO A 259 33.17 -6.65 -14.42
N ASP A 260 33.56 -5.71 -15.28
CA ASP A 260 33.26 -4.30 -15.05
C ASP A 260 31.75 -4.04 -15.16
N ARG A 261 31.33 -2.89 -14.65
CA ARG A 261 29.92 -2.51 -14.56
C ARG A 261 29.22 -2.46 -15.92
N GLU A 262 29.89 -1.98 -16.96
CA GLU A 262 29.29 -1.86 -18.30
C GLU A 262 29.15 -3.22 -18.96
N THR A 263 30.18 -4.07 -18.85
CA THR A 263 30.16 -5.45 -19.36
C THR A 263 29.06 -6.27 -18.68
N TRP A 264 28.93 -6.17 -17.35
CA TRP A 264 27.86 -6.84 -16.62
C TRP A 264 26.46 -6.38 -17.07
N ALA A 265 26.29 -5.08 -17.33
CA ALA A 265 25.02 -4.51 -17.76
C ALA A 265 24.66 -4.77 -19.23
N LYS A 266 25.63 -5.02 -20.11
CA LYS A 266 25.39 -5.29 -21.54
C LYS A 266 24.71 -6.63 -21.80
N LEU A 267 24.93 -7.62 -20.94
CA LEU A 267 24.37 -8.98 -21.05
C LEU A 267 22.83 -9.06 -20.91
N TYR A 268 22.13 -7.93 -20.83
CA TYR A 268 20.67 -7.85 -20.71
C TYR A 268 20.01 -6.97 -21.79
N ARG A 269 20.76 -6.41 -22.75
CA ARG A 269 20.21 -5.53 -23.80
C ARG A 269 19.80 -6.26 -25.10
N GLU A 270 19.73 -7.59 -25.08
CA GLU A 270 19.28 -8.43 -26.20
C GLU A 270 17.89 -8.99 -25.91
#